data_AF-A0A0M2PI19-F1
#
_entry.id   AF-A0A0M2PI19-F1
#
_cell.length_a   1.000
_cell.length_b   1.000
_cell.length_c   1.000
_cell.angle_alpha   90.00
_cell.angle_beta   90.00
_cell.angle_gamma   90.00
#
_symmetry.space_group_name_H-M   'P 1'
#
loop_
_entity.id
_entity.type
_entity.pdbx_description
1 polymer ?
#
loop_
_entity_poly.entity_id
_entity_poly.type
_entity_poly.pdbx_seq_one_letter_code
_entity_poly.pdbx_strand_id
1 'polypeptide(L)' 'MWNMIGIAFIGVLITLFEIPPLIKKKWWREMIVYFLLLTAGLTLCMLISVNVGIPTPMDFITNFYNPVSSYIERILS' A
#
# COMPACT_ATOMS: atom_id res chain seq x y z
N MET A 1 -13.42 -8.03 5.43
CA MET A 1 -14.22 -6.88 5.94
C MET A 1 -13.68 -6.32 7.25
N TRP A 2 -13.31 -7.15 8.24
CA TRP A 2 -12.72 -6.68 9.52
C TRP A 2 -11.43 -5.86 9.36
N ASN A 3 -10.57 -6.23 8.41
CA ASN A 3 -9.29 -5.56 8.18
C ASN A 3 -9.47 -4.09 7.76
N MET A 4 -10.43 -3.79 6.88
CA MET A 4 -10.73 -2.42 6.45
C MET A 4 -11.22 -1.55 7.61
N ILE A 5 -12.06 -2.12 8.49
CA ILE A 5 -12.56 -1.42 9.68
C ILE A 5 -11.41 -1.12 10.64
N GLY A 6 -10.50 -2.07 10.86
CA GLY A 6 -9.30 -1.87 11.68
C GLY A 6 -8.37 -0.79 11.12
N ILE A 7 -8.12 -0.81 9.81
CA ILE A 7 -7.29 0.19 9.12
C ILE A 7 -7.91 1.59 9.25
N ALA A 8 -9.23 1.72 9.01
CA ALA A 8 -9.93 2.99 9.16
C ALA A 8 -9.91 3.50 10.62
N PHE A 9 -10.10 2.60 11.59
CA PHE A 9 -10.08 2.95 13.00
C PHE A 9 -8.72 3.49 13.45
N ILE A 10 -7.63 2.85 13.02
CA ILE A 10 -6.25 3.32 13.29
C ILE A 10 -6.01 4.67 12.62
N GLY A 11 -6.45 4.85 11.37
CA GLY A 11 -6.35 6.13 10.66
C GLY A 11 -7.04 7.27 11.41
N VAL A 12 -8.25 7.03 11.93
CA VAL A 12 -8.98 8.01 12.76
C VAL A 12 -8.24 8.32 14.06
N LEU A 13 -7.70 7.31 14.74
CA LEU A 13 -6.92 7.49 15.97
C LEU A 13 -5.70 8.38 15.75
N ILE A 14 -4.94 8.12 14.68
CA ILE A 14 -3.79 8.93 14.28
C ILE A 14 -4.24 10.36 14.00
N THR A 15 -5.32 10.52 13.25
CA THR A 15 -5.92 11.83 12.91
C THR A 15 -6.28 12.65 14.14
N LEU A 16 -6.91 12.02 15.13
CA LEU A 16 -7.30 12.70 16.37
C LEU A 16 -6.10 13.14 17.22
N PHE A 17 -4.96 12.47 17.11
CA PHE A 17 -3.76 12.84 17.87
C PHE A 17 -2.92 13.90 17.14
N GLU A 18 -2.85 13.81 15.81
CA GLU A 18 -1.95 14.61 14.98
C GLU A 18 -2.58 15.92 14.50
N ILE A 19 -3.87 15.94 14.15
CA ILE A 19 -4.55 17.18 13.70
C ILE A 19 -4.58 18.30 14.76
N PRO A 20 -4.97 18.08 16.04
CA PRO A 20 -5.06 19.17 17.02
C PRO A 20 -3.77 19.97 17.24
N PRO A 21 -2.57 19.35 17.37
CA PRO A 21 -1.33 20.11 17.48
C PRO A 21 -0.97 20.87 16.19
N LEU A 22 -1.29 20.32 15.01
CA LEU A 22 -1.06 21.00 13.72
C LEU A 22 -1.93 22.25 13.55
N ILE A 23 -3.21 22.18 13.94
CA ILE A 23 -4.13 23.33 13.91
C ILE A 23 -3.67 24.40 14.90
N LYS A 24 -3.27 24.03 16.12
CA LYS A 24 -2.77 24.97 17.14
C LYS A 24 -1.55 25.75 16.67
N LYS A 25 -0.67 25.12 15.87
CA LYS A 25 0.53 25.76 15.31
C LYS A 25 0.29 26.50 13.98
N LYS A 26 -0.91 26.42 13.39
CA LYS A 26 -1.26 26.97 12.06
C LYS A 26 -0.30 26.52 10.95
N TRP A 27 0.22 25.30 11.04
CA TRP A 27 1.18 24.77 10.08
C TRP A 27 0.49 24.12 8.89
N TRP A 28 0.01 24.95 7.97
CA TRP A 28 -0.71 24.51 6.77
C TRP A 28 0.12 23.59 5.86
N ARG A 29 1.44 23.80 5.76
CA ARG A 29 2.33 22.92 4.97
C ARG A 29 2.42 21.53 5.58
N GLU A 30 2.54 21.44 6.90
CA GLU A 30 2.58 20.18 7.65
C GLU A 30 1.25 19.42 7.52
N MET A 31 0.11 20.14 7.52
CA MET A 31 -1.20 19.51 7.34
C MET A 31 -1.32 18.84 5.97
N ILE A 32 -0.78 19.46 4.91
CA ILE A 32 -0.79 18.89 3.57
C ILE A 32 0.07 17.62 3.52
N VAL A 33 1.29 17.66 4.08
CA VAL A 33 2.18 16.49 4.14
C VAL A 33 1.53 15.36 4.93
N TYR A 34 0.95 15.68 6.09
CA TYR A 34 0.20 14.74 6.92
C TYR A 34 -0.92 14.06 6.12
N PHE A 35 -1.79 14.84 5.47
CA PHE A 35 -2.92 14.30 4.71
C PHE A 35 -2.45 13.44 3.52
N LEU A 36 -1.36 13.84 2.87
CA LEU A 36 -0.78 13.12 1.74
C LEU A 36 -0.20 11.77 2.18
N LEU A 37 0.53 11.73 3.31
CA LEU A 37 1.03 10.49 3.87
C LEU A 37 -0.11 9.59 4.38
N LEU A 38 -1.10 10.16 5.07
CA LEU A 38 -2.23 9.42 5.62
C LEU A 38 -3.06 8.76 4.51
N THR A 39 -3.39 9.51 3.46
CA THR A 39 -4.15 9.00 2.32
C THR A 39 -3.35 7.96 1.53
N ALA A 40 -2.05 8.17 1.33
CA ALA A 40 -1.18 7.18 0.70
C ALA A 40 -1.14 5.87 1.50
N GLY A 41 -0.94 5.94 2.81
CA GLY A 41 -0.93 4.78 3.70
C GLY A 41 -2.27 4.04 3.73
N LEU A 42 -3.39 4.76 3.87
CA LEU A 42 -4.73 4.18 3.82
C LEU A 42 -5.00 3.49 2.48
N THR A 43 -4.61 4.11 1.36
CA THR A 43 -4.78 3.54 0.02
C THR A 43 -3.96 2.25 -0.13
N LEU A 44 -2.70 2.25 0.31
CA LEU A 44 -1.84 1.06 0.34
C LEU A 44 -2.45 -0.06 1.20
N CYS A 45 -2.88 0.25 2.42
CA CYS A 45 -3.49 -0.72 3.33
C CYS A 45 -4.81 -1.28 2.76
N MET A 46 -5.63 -0.44 2.11
CA MET A 46 -6.83 -0.90 1.43
C MET A 46 -6.50 -1.80 0.24
N LEU A 47 -5.50 -1.45 -0.59
CA LEU A 47 -5.03 -2.29 -1.70
C LEU A 47 -4.62 -3.69 -1.21
N ILE A 48 -3.82 -3.75 -0.14
CA ILE A 48 -3.40 -5.01 0.49
C ILE A 48 -4.63 -5.77 1.02
N SER A 49 -5.56 -5.06 1.67
CA SER A 49 -6.74 -5.69 2.28
C SER A 49 -7.78 -6.19 1.29
N VAL A 50 -7.86 -5.62 0.08
CA VAL A 50 -8.77 -6.09 -0.97
C VAL A 50 -8.26 -7.42 -1.57
N ASN A 51 -7.04 -7.85 -1.24
CA ASN A 51 -6.44 -9.02 -1.87
C ASN A 51 -6.52 -8.90 -3.40
N VAL A 52 -6.45 -7.66 -3.93
CA VAL A 52 -6.00 -7.46 -5.31
C VAL A 52 -4.65 -8.13 -5.30
N GLY A 53 -4.57 -9.32 -5.90
CA GLY A 53 -3.42 -10.20 -5.78
C GLY A 53 -2.19 -9.38 -6.08
N ILE A 54 -1.51 -8.91 -5.03
CA ILE A 54 -0.18 -8.36 -5.16
C ILE A 54 0.57 -9.61 -5.59
N PRO A 55 0.99 -9.71 -6.87
CA PRO A 55 1.75 -10.86 -7.29
C PRO A 55 2.86 -10.97 -6.27
N THR A 56 2.88 -12.10 -5.57
CA THR A 56 3.95 -12.32 -4.60
C THR A 56 5.27 -12.11 -5.34
N PRO A 57 6.36 -11.69 -4.68
CA PRO A 57 7.65 -11.59 -5.35
C PRO A 57 7.98 -12.88 -6.13
N MET A 58 7.48 -14.02 -5.62
CA MET A 58 7.45 -15.31 -6.29
C MET A 58 6.71 -15.29 -7.63
N ASP A 59 5.47 -14.79 -7.71
CA ASP A 59 4.70 -14.68 -8.96
C ASP A 59 5.39 -13.79 -10.00
N PHE A 60 6.06 -12.72 -9.56
CA PHE A 60 6.84 -11.85 -10.44
C PHE A 60 8.06 -12.59 -11.01
N ILE A 61 8.74 -13.38 -10.16
CA ILE A 61 9.86 -14.24 -10.57
C ILE A 61 9.35 -15.33 -11.52
N THR A 62 8.22 -15.97 -11.25
CA THR A 62 7.65 -17.03 -12.10
C THR A 62 7.24 -16.50 -13.47
N ASN A 63 6.64 -15.30 -13.54
CA ASN A 63 6.30 -14.66 -14.81
C ASN A 63 7.55 -14.29 -15.64
N PHE A 64 8.67 -13.97 -14.99
CA PHE A 64 9.94 -13.72 -15.68
C PHE A 64 10.66 -15.01 -16.10
N TYR A 65 10.55 -16.09 -15.32
CA TYR A 65 11.20 -17.38 -15.59
C TYR A 65 10.49 -18.22 -16.66
N ASN A 66 9.15 -18.17 -16.73
CA ASN A 66 8.36 -18.90 -17.72
C ASN A 66 8.80 -18.69 -19.18
N PRO A 67 9.02 -17.45 -19.69
CA PRO A 67 9.48 -17.27 -21.06
C PRO A 67 10.87 -17.90 -21.26
N VAL A 68 11.78 -17.75 -20.30
CA VAL A 68 13.15 -18.29 -20.35
C VAL A 68 13.15 -19.81 -20.44
N SER A 69 12.30 -20.49 -19.66
CA SER A 69 12.14 -21.95 -19.74
C SER A 69 11.68 -22.39 -21.13
N SER A 70 10.73 -21.68 -21.74
CA SER A 70 10.24 -22.03 -23.09
C SER A 70 11.30 -21.80 -24.18
N TYR A 71 12.17 -20.80 -24.03
CA TYR A 71 13.29 -20.59 -24.95
C TYR A 71 14.35 -21.66 -24.80
N ILE A 72 14.64 -22.10 -23.58
CA ILE A 72 15.58 -23.18 -23.28
C ILE A 72 15.05 -24.51 -23.83
N GLU A 73 13.79 -24.84 -23.59
CA GLU A 73 13.14 -26.04 -24.16
C GLU A 73 13.14 -26.03 -25.69
N ARG A 74 12.92 -24.86 -26.31
CA ARG A 74 12.90 -24.70 -27.76
C ARG A 74 14.30 -24.70 -28.41
N ILE A 75 15.37 -24.50 -27.63
CA ILE A 75 16.76 -24.62 -28.08
C ILE A 75 17.30 -26.05 -27.84
N LEU A 76 16.79 -26.74 -26.82
CA LEU A 76 17.18 -28.11 -26.47
C LEU A 76 16.39 -29.19 -27.24
N SER A 77 15.24 -28.85 -27.83
CA SER A 77 14.48 -29.68 -28.80
C SER A 77 14.90 -29.40 -30.24
#